data_AF-A0A9E0PTN2-F1
#
_entry.id   AF-A0A9E0PTN2-F1
#
_cell.length_a   1.000
_cell.length_b   1.000
_cell.length_c   1.000
_cell.angle_alpha   90.00
_cell.angle_beta   90.00
_cell.angle_gamma   90.00
#
_symmetry.space_group_name_H-M   'P 1'
#
loop_
_entity.id
_entity.type
_entity.pdbx_description
1 polymer ?
#
loop_
_entity_poly.entity_id
_entity_poly.type
_entity_poly.pdbx_seq_one_letter_code
_entity_poly.pdbx_strand_id
1 'polypeptide(L)' 'MHHTEFQLVYILKGWIEFEYEGQGTVRLEAGSCVYQPPGIRHRELGHSPDIEMLEVVLPAGFTTEEVDSVNG' A
#
# COMPACT_ATOMS: atom_id res chain seq x y z
N MET A 1 0.69 4.90 -8.19
CA MET A 1 -0.32 3.93 -8.67
C MET A 1 0.41 2.70 -9.18
N HIS A 2 -0.05 1.50 -8.80
CA HIS A 2 0.53 0.24 -9.27
C HIS A 2 -0.35 -0.37 -10.37
N HIS A 3 0.26 -0.74 -11.49
CA HIS A 3 -0.38 -1.48 -12.58
C HIS A 3 -0.25 -2.98 -12.34
N THR A 4 -0.99 -3.44 -11.34
CA THR A 4 -0.98 -4.82 -10.85
C THR A 4 -2.34 -5.47 -11.06
N GLU A 5 -2.39 -6.79 -11.05
CA GLU A 5 -3.62 -7.58 -11.01
C GLU A 5 -3.98 -7.97 -9.56
N PHE A 6 -2.98 -8.03 -8.69
CA PHE A 6 -3.12 -8.33 -7.29
C PHE A 6 -1.98 -7.70 -6.51
N GLN A 7 -2.29 -7.11 -5.36
CA GLN A 7 -1.32 -6.60 -4.41
C GLN A 7 -1.83 -6.78 -2.98
N LEU A 8 -1.05 -7.46 -2.16
CA LEU A 8 -1.34 -7.69 -0.75
C LEU A 8 -0.16 -7.20 0.08
N VAL A 9 -0.45 -6.41 1.11
CA VAL A 9 0.52 -5.98 2.10
C VAL A 9 0.13 -6.56 3.45
N TYR A 10 1.07 -7.23 4.11
CA TYR A 10 0.93 -7.75 5.46
C TYR A 10 2.06 -7.23 6.35
N ILE A 11 1.72 -6.69 7.52
CA ILE A 11 2.71 -6.11 8.43
C ILE A 11 3.21 -7.17 9.40
N LEU A 12 4.52 -7.41 9.40
CA LEU A 12 5.20 -8.36 10.28
C LEU A 12 5.66 -7.68 11.58
N LYS A 13 6.15 -6.44 11.51
CA LYS A 13 6.59 -5.62 12.65
C LYS A 13 6.34 -4.14 12.40
N GLY A 14 6.28 -3.36 13.47
CA GLY A 14 6.13 -1.91 13.38
C GLY A 14 4.76 -1.46 12.89
N TRP A 15 4.73 -0.30 12.23
CA TRP A 15 3.54 0.27 11.60
C TRP A 15 3.85 1.01 10.31
N ILE A 16 2.87 1.10 9.42
CA ILE A 16 2.88 1.95 8.23
C ILE A 16 1.51 2.61 8.07
N GLU A 17 1.48 3.85 7.58
CA GLU A 17 0.26 4.61 7.35
C GLU A 17 0.17 5.00 5.88
N PHE A 18 -0.97 4.68 5.27
CA PHE A 18 -1.28 4.98 3.88
C PHE A 18 -2.50 5.89 3.80
N GLU A 19 -2.53 6.78 2.83
CA GLU A 19 -3.75 7.41 2.35
C GLU A 19 -4.23 6.64 1.11
N TYR A 20 -5.49 6.19 1.11
CA TYR A 20 -6.11 5.49 -0.02
C TYR A 20 -7.26 6.31 -0.62
N GLU A 21 -7.37 6.30 -1.94
CA GLU A 21 -8.48 6.93 -2.67
C GLU A 21 -9.83 6.42 -2.17
N GLY A 22 -10.69 7.35 -1.76
CA GLY A 22 -12.03 7.04 -1.27
C GLY A 22 -12.10 6.36 0.11
N GLN A 23 -10.97 6.05 0.75
CA GLN A 23 -10.93 5.44 2.10
C GLN A 23 -10.25 6.33 3.13
N GLY A 24 -9.47 7.34 2.68
CA GLY A 24 -8.72 8.22 3.58
C GLY A 24 -7.50 7.54 4.18
N THR A 25 -7.09 8.00 5.36
CA THR A 25 -5.90 7.50 6.05
C THR A 25 -6.19 6.17 6.77
N VAL A 26 -5.35 5.18 6.50
CA VAL A 26 -5.39 3.85 7.11
C VAL A 26 -4.01 3.52 7.67
N ARG A 27 -3.96 3.27 8.98
CA ARG A 27 -2.75 2.79 9.67
C ARG A 27 -2.80 1.28 9.81
N LEU A 28 -1.73 0.62 9.39
CA LEU A 28 -1.52 -0.81 9.48
C LEU A 28 -0.41 -1.06 10.51
N GLU A 29 -0.68 -1.96 11.45
CA GLU A 29 0.25 -2.38 12.49
C GLU A 29 0.53 -3.88 12.37
N ALA A 30 1.52 -4.41 13.09
CA ALA A 30 1.84 -5.84 13.05
C ALA A 30 0.58 -6.74 13.15
N GLY A 31 0.42 -7.66 12.17
CA GLY A 31 -0.75 -8.51 12.01
C GLY A 31 -1.84 -7.94 11.08
N SER A 32 -1.74 -6.67 10.70
CA SER A 32 -2.64 -6.03 9.74
C SER A 32 -2.36 -6.53 8.32
N CYS A 33 -3.44 -6.67 7.55
CA CYS A 33 -3.40 -7.11 6.17
C CYS A 33 -4.29 -6.20 5.33
N VAL A 34 -3.79 -5.75 4.17
CA VAL A 34 -4.59 -4.97 3.21
C VAL A 34 -4.43 -5.58 1.82
N TYR A 35 -5.57 -5.75 1.17
CA TYR A 35 -5.62 -5.96 -0.28
C TYR A 35 -5.71 -4.59 -0.94
N GLN A 36 -4.77 -4.31 -1.84
CA GLN A 36 -4.76 -3.10 -2.66
C GLN A 36 -5.29 -3.49 -4.06
N PRO A 37 -6.52 -3.10 -4.41
CA PRO A 37 -7.08 -3.42 -5.72
C PRO A 37 -6.25 -2.82 -6.86
N PRO A 38 -6.23 -3.46 -8.05
CA PRO A 38 -5.61 -2.92 -9.25
C PRO A 38 -5.93 -1.43 -9.48
N GLY A 39 -4.89 -0.62 -9.64
CA GLY A 39 -5.03 0.81 -9.91
C GLY A 39 -5.47 1.68 -8.73
N ILE A 40 -5.61 1.15 -7.51
CA ILE A 40 -5.94 1.97 -6.34
C ILE A 40 -4.85 3.03 -6.12
N ARG A 41 -5.23 4.30 -6.14
CA ARG A 41 -4.31 5.38 -5.79
C ARG A 41 -4.11 5.37 -4.29
N HIS A 42 -2.85 5.40 -3.89
CA HIS A 42 -2.47 5.52 -2.50
C HIS A 42 -1.12 6.19 -2.37
N ARG A 43 -0.85 6.70 -1.18
CA ARG A 43 0.39 7.35 -0.81
C ARG A 43 0.80 6.92 0.59
N GLU A 44 2.08 6.62 0.78
CA GLU A 44 2.64 6.43 2.10
C GLU A 44 2.73 7.78 2.83
N LEU A 45 2.15 7.85 4.03
CA LEU A 45 2.23 9.02 4.90
C LEU A 45 3.37 8.90 5.93
N GLY A 46 3.75 7.68 6.28
CA GLY A 46 4.93 7.37 7.09
C GLY A 46 4.93 5.95 7.62
N HIS A 47 6.03 5.57 8.29
CA HIS A 47 6.22 4.26 8.91
C HIS A 47 7.07 4.34 10.18
N SER A 48 7.04 3.29 11.01
CA SER A 48 7.96 3.16 12.14
C SER A 48 9.38 2.81 11.69
N PRO A 49 10.42 3.19 12.45
CA PRO A 49 11.80 2.84 12.13
C PRO A 49 12.10 1.33 12.02
N ASP A 50 11.24 0.48 12.60
CA ASP A 50 11.35 -0.97 12.66
C ASP A 50 10.34 -1.71 11.76
N ILE A 51 9.74 -1.00 10.80
CA ILE A 51 8.75 -1.58 9.89
C ILE A 51 9.32 -2.79 9.14
N GLU A 52 8.61 -3.91 9.20
CA GLU A 52 8.87 -5.10 8.40
C GLU A 52 7.54 -5.50 7.76
N MET A 53 7.49 -5.57 6.43
CA MET A 53 6.28 -5.94 5.69
C MET A 53 6.56 -7.05 4.69
N LEU A 54 5.55 -7.90 4.49
CA LEU A 54 5.48 -8.83 3.36
C LEU A 54 4.55 -8.22 2.32
N GLU A 55 5.06 -8.10 1.11
CA GLU A 55 4.28 -7.70 -0.05
C GLU A 55 4.21 -8.84 -1.07
N VAL A 56 3.00 -9.15 -1.55
CA VAL A 56 2.76 -10.14 -2.61
C VAL A 56 2.09 -9.44 -3.77
N VAL A 57 2.76 -9.42 -4.93
CA VAL A 57 2.29 -8.70 -6.12
C VAL A 57 2.25 -9.61 -7.34
N LEU A 58 1.19 -9.51 -8.13
CA LEU A 58 1.07 -10.16 -9.44
C LEU A 58 0.67 -9.14 -10.53
N PRO A 59 1.21 -9.26 -11.75
CA PRO A 59 2.37 -10.08 -12.12
C PRO A 59 3.67 -9.55 -11.47
N ALA A 60 4.73 -10.37 -11.43
CA ALA A 60 6.00 -9.97 -10.80
C ALA A 60 6.66 -8.75 -11.47
N GLY A 61 6.45 -8.56 -12.78
CA GLY A 61 6.96 -7.43 -13.56
C GLY A 61 5.90 -6.35 -13.77
N PHE A 62 5.44 -5.72 -12.69
CA PHE A 62 4.48 -4.62 -12.76
C PHE A 62 5.17 -3.26 -12.89
N THR A 63 4.45 -2.26 -13.38
CA THR A 63 4.93 -0.88 -13.47
C THR A 63 4.28 0.00 -12.40
N THR A 64 4.96 1.09 -12.07
CA THR A 64 4.48 2.09 -11.12
C THR A 64 4.46 3.46 -11.79
N GLU A 65 3.35 4.17 -11.63
CA GLU A 65 3.17 5.53 -12.12
C GLU A 65 2.97 6.48 -10.92
N GLU A 66 3.73 7.56 -10.86
CA GLU A 66 3.48 8.65 -9.93
C GLU A 66 2.28 9.47 -10.43
N VAL A 67 1.34 9.79 -9.53
CA VAL A 67 0.14 10.56 -9.84
C VAL A 67 0.10 11.80 -8.96
N ASP A 68 -0.43 12.91 -9.49
CA ASP A 68 -0.40 14.21 -8.81
C ASP A 68 -1.12 14.22 -7.44
N SER A 69 -2.18 13.41 -7.30
CA SER A 69 -3.04 13.35 -6.11
C SER A 69 -3.63 11.95 -5.89
N VAL A 70 -3.88 11.61 -4.61
CA VAL A 70 -4.60 10.40 -4.22
C VAL A 70 -6.11 10.54 -4.49
N ASN A 71 -6.67 11.71 -4.18
CA ASN A 71 -8.04 12.09 -4.52
C ASN A 71 -7.96 13.17 -5.59
N GLY A 72 -8.51 12.88 -6.79
CA GLY A 72 -8.46 13.71 -8.01
C GLY A 72 -8.20 15.20 -7.81
#